data_AF-A0A938KLC2-F1
#
_entry.id   AF-A0A938KLC2-F1
#
_cell.length_a   1.000
_cell.length_b   1.000
_cell.length_c   1.000
_cell.angle_alpha   90.00
_cell.angle_beta   90.00
_cell.angle_gamma   90.00
#
_symmetry.space_group_name_H-M   'P 1'
#
loop_
_entity.id
_entity.type
_entity.pdbx_description
1 polymer ?
#
loop_
_entity_poly.entity_id
_entity_poly.type
_entity_poly.pdbx_seq_one_letter_code
_entity_poly.pdbx_strand_id
1 'polypeptide(L)'
;MRLLPGLCLVLLTASCANRSGDMQVKQFHLRDLSSTDEDPMVRMEKERRLHGAVSVTEQRQRLGQYYTILWDDPSAGSGGEVEVVFEYRQSATGSLVKRQVKRLAPDSARGRVEFAVIGRDYLEGGRVLAWKATVRSQGRPVASRQSYLWD
;
A
#
# COMPACT_ATOMS: atom_id res chain seq x y z
N MET A 1 50.57 -36.70 -26.78
CA MET A 1 49.61 -37.10 -25.71
C MET A 1 49.81 -36.12 -24.56
N ARG A 2 48.86 -35.38 -24.00
CA ARG A 2 47.41 -35.17 -24.19
C ARG A 2 47.10 -33.76 -23.68
N LEU A 3 46.14 -33.10 -24.33
CA LEU A 3 45.49 -31.84 -23.93
C LEU A 3 44.74 -31.97 -22.60
N LEU A 4 44.63 -30.89 -21.83
CA LEU A 4 43.43 -30.54 -21.04
C LEU A 4 43.53 -29.10 -20.49
N PRO A 5 42.74 -28.13 -21.00
CA PRO A 5 42.50 -26.87 -20.32
C PRO A 5 41.32 -27.05 -19.35
N GLY A 6 41.56 -26.80 -18.06
CA GLY A 6 40.54 -26.82 -17.02
C GLY A 6 39.64 -25.59 -17.12
N LEU A 7 38.43 -25.82 -17.65
CA LEU A 7 37.34 -24.86 -17.80
C LEU A 7 36.92 -24.29 -16.43
N CYS A 8 37.26 -23.02 -16.17
CA CYS A 8 36.79 -22.27 -15.01
C CYS A 8 35.31 -21.91 -15.21
N LEU A 9 34.41 -22.71 -14.65
CA LEU A 9 32.96 -22.49 -14.71
C LEU A 9 32.59 -21.35 -13.75
N VAL A 10 32.57 -20.11 -14.28
CA VAL A 10 32.09 -18.93 -13.56
C VAL A 10 30.57 -19.02 -13.45
N LEU A 11 30.09 -19.44 -12.28
CA LEU A 11 28.68 -19.40 -11.90
C LEU A 11 28.25 -17.93 -11.74
N LEU A 12 27.69 -17.36 -12.81
CA LEU A 12 27.02 -16.06 -12.78
C LEU A 12 25.75 -16.17 -11.93
N THR A 13 25.83 -15.78 -10.66
CA THR A 13 24.66 -15.50 -9.83
C THR A 13 23.98 -14.24 -10.36
N ALA A 14 23.05 -14.41 -11.31
CA ALA A 14 22.15 -13.36 -11.73
C ALA A 14 21.20 -13.03 -10.56
N SER A 15 21.61 -12.09 -9.72
CA SER A 15 20.72 -11.48 -8.73
C SER A 15 19.74 -10.59 -9.49
N CYS A 16 18.53 -11.09 -9.71
CA CYS A 16 17.41 -10.27 -10.18
C CYS A 16 17.01 -9.30 -9.07
N ALA A 17 17.79 -8.23 -8.88
CA ALA A 17 17.34 -7.08 -8.11
C ALA A 17 16.21 -6.43 -8.91
N ASN A 18 14.97 -6.84 -8.63
CA ASN A 18 13.78 -6.22 -9.17
C ASN A 18 13.79 -4.76 -8.71
N ARG A 19 14.20 -3.83 -9.59
CA ARG A 19 13.98 -2.40 -9.39
C ARG A 19 12.49 -2.16 -9.54
N SER A 20 11.73 -2.54 -8.53
CA SER A 20 10.39 -2.04 -8.33
C SER A 20 10.51 -0.51 -8.30
N GLY A 21 9.78 0.22 -9.15
CA GLY A 21 9.81 1.68 -9.15
C GLY A 21 9.58 2.28 -7.77
N ASP A 22 9.95 3.55 -7.58
CA ASP A 22 9.82 4.20 -6.28
C ASP A 22 8.34 4.26 -5.88
N MET A 23 7.96 3.34 -5.00
CA MET A 23 6.62 3.23 -4.45
C MET A 23 6.74 3.33 -2.93
N GLN A 24 5.96 4.24 -2.38
CA GLN A 24 5.90 4.54 -0.95
C GLN A 24 4.48 4.34 -0.45
N VAL A 25 4.35 3.79 0.76
CA VAL A 25 3.06 3.62 1.42
C VAL A 25 3.11 4.33 2.76
N LYS A 26 2.42 5.47 2.86
CA LYS A 26 2.26 6.21 4.10
C LYS A 26 1.05 5.68 4.84
N GLN A 27 1.22 5.36 6.11
CA GLN A 27 0.18 4.79 6.96
C GLN A 27 -0.24 5.80 8.02
N PHE A 28 -1.54 5.89 8.27
CA PHE A 28 -2.08 6.64 9.39
C PHE A 28 -3.19 5.84 10.07
N HIS A 29 -3.22 5.86 11.40
CA HIS A 29 -4.19 5.11 12.18
C HIS A 29 -4.95 6.06 13.11
N LEU A 30 -6.21 6.32 12.78
CA LEU A 30 -7.13 7.05 13.65
C LEU A 30 -7.80 6.05 14.61
N ARG A 31 -7.20 5.88 15.80
CA ARG A 31 -7.62 4.89 16.81
C ARG A 31 -8.79 5.34 17.66
N ASP A 32 -8.80 6.63 17.98
CA ASP A 32 -9.71 7.26 18.92
C ASP A 32 -10.00 8.70 18.47
N LEU A 33 -10.96 9.32 19.16
CA LEU A 33 -11.38 10.70 18.94
C LEU A 33 -10.68 11.69 19.88
N SER A 34 -9.86 11.20 20.82
CA SER A 34 -9.13 12.05 21.76
C SER A 34 -7.86 12.60 21.12
N SER A 35 -7.51 13.83 21.47
CA SER A 35 -6.28 14.49 21.00
C SER A 35 -5.39 14.96 22.15
N THR A 36 -5.69 14.54 23.38
CA THR A 36 -4.95 14.93 24.58
C THR A 36 -3.51 14.40 24.52
N ASP A 37 -2.55 15.29 24.74
CA ASP A 37 -1.11 14.99 24.82
C ASP A 37 -0.47 14.38 23.55
N GLU A 38 -1.09 14.57 22.39
CA GLU A 38 -0.51 14.13 21.11
C GLU A 38 0.48 15.14 20.52
N ASP A 39 1.46 14.63 19.78
CA ASP A 39 2.34 15.43 18.94
C ASP A 39 1.50 16.33 17.99
N PRO A 40 1.87 17.62 17.82
CA PRO A 40 1.10 18.56 17.01
C PRO A 40 0.81 18.07 15.58
N MET A 41 1.72 17.33 14.95
CA MET A 41 1.52 16.80 13.60
C MET A 41 0.48 15.68 13.58
N VAL A 42 0.48 14.82 14.59
CA VAL A 42 -0.52 13.74 14.73
C VAL A 42 -1.90 14.34 14.98
N ARG A 43 -2.00 15.33 15.88
CA ARG A 43 -3.25 16.03 16.16
C ARG A 43 -3.85 16.66 14.91
N MET A 44 -3.05 17.40 14.14
CA MET A 44 -3.49 18.05 12.89
C MET A 44 -3.95 17.02 11.85
N GLU A 45 -3.26 15.89 11.74
CA GLU A 45 -3.67 14.79 10.87
C GLU A 45 -5.02 14.20 11.28
N LYS A 46 -5.25 13.97 12.59
CA LYS A 46 -6.55 13.55 13.13
C LYS A 46 -7.66 14.55 12.82
N GLU A 47 -7.43 15.83 13.11
CA GLU A 47 -8.37 16.91 12.82
C GLU A 47 -8.74 16.94 11.33
N ARG A 48 -7.76 16.78 10.43
CA ARG A 48 -8.04 16.67 8.99
C ARG A 48 -8.91 15.46 8.65
N ARG A 49 -8.71 14.29 9.28
CA ARG A 49 -9.55 13.10 9.03
C ARG A 49 -10.97 13.26 9.54
N LEU A 50 -11.14 14.01 10.63
CA LEU A 50 -12.43 14.30 11.25
C LEU A 50 -13.14 15.50 10.63
N HIS A 51 -12.47 16.27 9.76
CA HIS A 51 -13.06 17.43 9.10
C HIS A 51 -14.36 17.07 8.38
N GLY A 52 -15.43 17.81 8.70
CA GLY A 52 -16.78 17.59 8.16
C GLY A 52 -17.59 16.48 8.84
N ALA A 53 -17.02 15.72 9.78
CA ALA A 53 -17.77 14.80 10.64
C ALA A 53 -18.21 15.53 11.92
N VAL A 54 -19.46 16.01 11.93
CA VAL A 54 -19.97 16.89 13.00
C VAL A 54 -20.45 16.07 14.18
N SER A 55 -21.19 14.99 13.93
CA SER A 55 -21.73 14.12 14.96
C SER A 55 -20.72 13.06 15.42
N VAL A 56 -20.87 12.59 16.67
CA VAL A 56 -20.07 11.48 17.20
C VAL A 56 -20.19 10.23 16.32
N THR A 57 -21.38 9.96 15.76
CA THR A 57 -21.60 8.84 14.84
C THR A 57 -20.75 8.98 13.59
N GLU A 58 -20.76 10.14 12.94
CA GLU A 58 -19.91 10.40 11.76
C GLU A 58 -18.43 10.30 12.09
N GLN A 59 -18.01 10.83 13.24
CA GLN A 59 -16.62 10.76 13.69
C GLN A 59 -16.19 9.30 13.93
N ARG A 60 -17.05 8.49 14.55
CA ARG A 60 -16.81 7.05 14.71
C ARG A 60 -16.69 6.33 13.37
N GLN A 61 -17.40 6.76 12.33
CA GLN A 61 -17.23 6.22 10.98
C GLN A 61 -15.89 6.59 10.32
N ARG A 62 -15.14 7.55 10.87
CA ARG A 62 -13.78 7.88 10.41
C ARG A 62 -12.70 7.04 11.09
N LEU A 63 -12.99 6.38 12.21
CA LEU A 63 -12.01 5.55 12.90
C LEU A 63 -11.52 4.41 11.99
N GLY A 64 -10.21 4.18 11.98
CA GLY A 64 -9.58 3.10 11.24
C GLY A 64 -8.22 3.43 10.66
N GLN A 65 -7.81 2.68 9.64
CA GLN A 65 -6.47 2.75 9.06
C GLN A 65 -6.51 3.23 7.61
N TYR A 66 -5.62 4.18 7.32
CA TYR A 66 -5.49 4.85 6.05
C TYR A 66 -4.12 4.55 5.44
N TYR A 67 -4.11 4.28 4.14
CA TYR A 67 -2.93 3.91 3.37
C TYR A 67 -2.84 4.82 2.15
N THR A 68 -1.95 5.81 2.20
CA THR A 68 -1.63 6.63 1.04
C THR A 68 -0.51 5.96 0.25
N ILE A 69 -0.82 5.50 -0.94
CA ILE A 69 0.12 4.95 -1.89
C ILE A 69 0.58 6.09 -2.81
N LEU A 70 1.89 6.28 -2.89
CA LEU A 70 2.54 7.17 -3.84
C LEU A 70 3.44 6.33 -4.73
N TRP A 71 3.47 6.65 -6.01
CA TRP A 71 4.40 6.04 -6.95
C TRP A 71 4.96 7.10 -7.90
N ASP A 72 6.18 6.85 -8.33
CA ASP A 72 6.83 7.55 -9.43
C ASP A 72 7.58 6.51 -10.26
N ASP A 73 6.92 6.04 -11.31
CA ASP A 73 7.45 5.02 -12.20
C ASP A 73 7.02 5.32 -13.65
N PRO A 74 7.96 5.67 -14.55
CA PRO A 74 7.67 5.91 -15.96
C PRO A 74 6.94 4.75 -16.67
N SER A 75 7.17 3.50 -16.23
CA SER A 75 6.50 2.33 -16.79
C SER A 75 5.01 2.28 -16.43
N ALA A 76 4.58 2.97 -15.36
CA ALA A 76 3.17 3.10 -15.02
C ALA A 76 2.42 3.94 -16.08
N GLY A 77 3.05 5.00 -16.58
CA GLY A 77 2.44 5.96 -17.51
C GLY A 77 2.64 5.65 -18.99
N SER A 78 3.08 4.44 -19.36
CA SER A 78 3.34 4.09 -20.76
C SER A 78 2.07 3.67 -21.52
N GLY A 79 1.07 4.55 -21.57
CA GLY A 79 -0.05 4.48 -22.53
C GLY A 79 -1.22 3.55 -22.18
N GLY A 80 -1.42 3.18 -20.91
CA GLY A 80 -2.56 2.35 -20.49
C GLY A 80 -3.18 2.76 -19.15
N GLU A 81 -4.36 2.21 -18.85
CA GLU A 81 -5.01 2.38 -17.55
C GLU A 81 -4.09 1.91 -16.41
N VAL A 82 -3.98 2.74 -15.38
CA VAL A 82 -3.22 2.42 -14.17
C VAL A 82 -4.19 1.94 -13.09
N GLU A 83 -3.94 0.76 -12.56
CA GLU A 83 -4.69 0.21 -11.42
C GLU A 83 -3.80 0.16 -10.18
N VAL A 84 -4.30 0.68 -9.07
CA VAL A 84 -3.69 0.47 -7.76
C VAL A 84 -4.55 -0.54 -7.01
N VAL A 85 -3.94 -1.66 -6.66
CA VAL A 85 -4.57 -2.77 -5.94
C VAL A 85 -4.06 -2.76 -4.52
N PHE A 86 -4.97 -2.73 -3.56
CA PHE A 86 -4.67 -2.83 -2.12
C PHE A 86 -5.32 -4.09 -1.55
N GLU A 87 -4.47 -5.03 -1.14
CA GLU A 87 -4.85 -6.30 -0.52
C GLU A 87 -4.49 -6.27 0.96
N TYR A 88 -5.37 -6.79 1.81
CA TYR A 88 -5.16 -6.72 3.26
C TYR A 88 -5.88 -7.83 4.01
N ARG A 89 -5.34 -8.19 5.18
CA ARG A 89 -5.94 -9.13 6.15
C ARG A 89 -6.29 -8.35 7.43
N GLN A 90 -7.46 -8.58 8.01
CA GLN A 90 -7.85 -7.96 9.28
C GLN A 90 -7.88 -8.96 10.42
N SER A 91 -7.75 -8.47 11.66
CA SER A 91 -7.61 -9.30 12.85
C SER A 91 -8.81 -10.22 13.11
N ALA A 92 -10.03 -9.78 12.79
CA ALA A 92 -11.23 -10.60 13.00
C ALA A 92 -11.55 -11.53 11.82
N THR A 93 -10.83 -11.42 10.69
CA THR A 93 -11.15 -12.19 9.47
C THR A 93 -10.18 -13.33 9.19
N GLY A 94 -9.24 -13.61 10.11
CA GLY A 94 -8.24 -14.67 9.97
C GLY A 94 -7.41 -14.52 8.69
N SER A 95 -7.30 -15.59 7.90
CA SER A 95 -6.53 -15.64 6.66
C SER A 95 -7.24 -15.02 5.45
N LEU A 96 -8.47 -14.51 5.60
CA LEU A 96 -9.21 -13.90 4.50
C LEU A 96 -8.49 -12.64 4.00
N VAL A 97 -8.13 -12.65 2.71
CA VAL A 97 -7.58 -11.48 2.01
C VAL A 97 -8.71 -10.67 1.41
N LYS A 98 -8.87 -9.44 1.89
CA LYS A 98 -9.76 -8.43 1.30
C LYS A 98 -9.01 -7.62 0.25
N ARG A 99 -9.73 -7.10 -0.75
CA ARG A 99 -9.15 -6.36 -1.89
C ARG A 99 -9.93 -5.09 -2.18
N GLN A 100 -9.22 -3.98 -2.34
CA GLN A 100 -9.72 -2.73 -2.89
C GLN A 100 -8.92 -2.37 -4.16
N VAL A 101 -9.57 -1.75 -5.15
CA VAL A 101 -8.94 -1.35 -6.41
C VAL A 101 -9.32 0.09 -6.73
N LYS A 102 -8.35 0.91 -7.14
CA LYS A 102 -8.58 2.23 -7.71
C LYS A 102 -7.96 2.28 -9.09
N ARG A 103 -8.75 2.72 -10.08
CA ARG A 103 -8.29 2.92 -11.46
C ARG A 103 -8.07 4.40 -11.70
N LEU A 104 -6.99 4.72 -12.41
CA LEU A 104 -6.63 6.08 -12.79
C LEU A 104 -6.58 6.20 -14.31
N ALA A 105 -6.72 7.43 -14.78
CA ALA A 105 -6.55 7.75 -16.19
C ALA A 105 -5.18 7.28 -16.72
N PRO A 106 -5.08 7.03 -18.03
CA PRO A 106 -3.80 6.75 -18.68
C PRO A 106 -2.73 7.80 -18.36
N ASP A 107 -1.48 7.42 -18.54
CA ASP A 107 -0.30 8.28 -18.38
C ASP A 107 -0.02 8.77 -16.94
N SER A 108 -0.55 8.05 -15.95
CA SER A 108 -0.26 8.28 -14.53
C SER A 108 1.10 7.70 -14.10
N ALA A 109 2.20 8.17 -14.71
CA ALA A 109 3.57 7.76 -14.35
C ALA A 109 3.89 8.07 -12.88
N ARG A 110 3.39 9.21 -12.40
CA ARG A 110 3.39 9.59 -10.99
C ARG A 110 1.96 9.67 -10.51
N GLY A 111 1.71 9.20 -9.29
CA GLY A 111 0.38 9.37 -8.72
C GLY A 111 0.31 9.16 -7.22
N ARG A 112 -0.88 9.46 -6.70
CA ARG A 112 -1.24 9.35 -5.30
C ARG A 112 -2.66 8.82 -5.19
N VAL A 113 -2.86 7.75 -4.43
CA VAL A 113 -4.18 7.28 -4.04
C VAL A 113 -4.20 6.92 -2.56
N GLU A 114 -5.36 7.08 -1.93
CA GLU A 114 -5.58 6.63 -0.56
C GLU A 114 -6.57 5.46 -0.54
N PHE A 115 -6.22 4.40 0.19
CA PHE A 115 -7.15 3.35 0.60
C PHE A 115 -7.46 3.52 2.09
N ALA A 116 -8.71 3.25 2.45
CA ALA A 116 -9.18 3.37 3.82
C ALA A 116 -9.90 2.08 4.23
N VAL A 117 -9.56 1.59 5.42
CA VAL A 117 -10.30 0.55 6.13
C VAL A 117 -10.80 1.23 7.39
N ILE A 118 -12.02 1.75 7.34
CA ILE A 118 -12.59 2.66 8.35
C ILE A 118 -14.04 2.31 8.67
N GLY A 119 -14.56 2.94 9.73
CA GLY A 119 -15.95 2.82 10.13
C GLY A 119 -16.33 1.38 10.36
N ARG A 120 -17.50 0.95 9.89
CA ARG A 120 -17.98 -0.42 10.10
C ARG A 120 -16.96 -1.50 9.70
N ASP A 121 -16.32 -1.38 8.55
CA ASP A 121 -15.33 -2.36 8.07
C ASP A 121 -14.16 -2.54 9.04
N TYR A 122 -13.74 -1.45 9.69
CA TYR A 122 -12.68 -1.47 10.69
C TYR A 122 -13.19 -1.87 12.08
N LEU A 123 -14.36 -1.39 12.48
CA LEU A 123 -14.94 -1.64 13.80
C LEU A 123 -15.34 -3.11 13.97
N GLU A 124 -15.84 -3.74 12.91
CA GLU A 124 -16.23 -5.17 12.91
C GLU A 124 -15.06 -6.07 12.50
N GLY A 125 -14.30 -5.69 11.46
CA GLY A 125 -13.18 -6.48 10.97
C GLY A 125 -11.91 -6.39 11.83
N GLY A 126 -11.82 -5.36 12.66
CA GLY A 126 -10.64 -5.03 13.45
C GLY A 126 -9.50 -4.43 12.62
N ARG A 127 -8.32 -4.30 13.25
CA ARG A 127 -7.14 -3.72 12.60
C ARG A 127 -6.65 -4.58 11.44
N VAL A 128 -6.16 -3.92 10.40
CA VAL A 128 -5.32 -4.51 9.37
C VAL A 128 -4.04 -5.04 10.01
N LEU A 129 -3.76 -6.32 9.80
CA LEU A 129 -2.59 -7.03 10.30
C LEU A 129 -1.46 -7.06 9.26
N ALA A 130 -1.83 -7.35 8.01
CA ALA A 130 -0.90 -7.44 6.89
C ALA A 130 -1.55 -6.82 5.65
N TRP A 131 -0.73 -6.20 4.79
CA TRP A 131 -1.18 -5.58 3.55
C TRP A 131 -0.15 -5.69 2.44
N LYS A 132 -0.62 -5.66 1.19
CA LYS A 132 0.16 -5.50 -0.02
C LYS A 132 -0.50 -4.48 -0.94
N ALA A 133 0.30 -3.57 -1.44
CA ALA A 133 -0.08 -2.58 -2.42
C ALA A 133 0.66 -2.87 -3.73
N THR A 134 -0.05 -2.83 -4.85
CA THR A 134 0.53 -3.06 -6.18
C THR A 134 0.00 -2.04 -7.15
N VAL A 135 0.89 -1.32 -7.83
CA VAL A 135 0.56 -0.50 -8.99
C VAL A 135 0.70 -1.39 -10.22
N ARG A 136 -0.31 -1.40 -11.08
CA ARG A 136 -0.35 -2.14 -12.34
C ARG A 136 -0.59 -1.18 -13.48
N SER A 137 0.10 -1.40 -14.59
CA SER A 137 -0.19 -0.74 -15.87
C SER A 137 -0.46 -1.81 -16.91
N GLN A 138 -1.56 -1.68 -17.66
CA GLN A 138 -1.99 -2.68 -18.65
C GLN A 138 -2.03 -4.12 -18.07
N GLY A 139 -2.49 -4.25 -16.83
CA GLY A 139 -2.56 -5.53 -16.11
C GLY A 139 -1.21 -6.09 -15.61
N ARG A 140 -0.07 -5.47 -15.89
CA ARG A 140 1.25 -5.91 -15.39
C ARG A 140 1.65 -5.13 -14.15
N PRO A 141 2.18 -5.78 -13.10
CA PRO A 141 2.70 -5.08 -11.92
C PRO A 141 3.94 -4.27 -12.30
N VAL A 142 3.93 -2.97 -12.01
CA VAL A 142 5.07 -2.06 -12.23
C VAL A 142 5.80 -1.74 -10.93
N ALA A 143 5.05 -1.63 -9.83
CA ALA A 143 5.62 -1.45 -8.50
C ALA A 143 4.77 -2.18 -7.46
N SER A 144 5.41 -2.66 -6.39
CA SER A 144 4.72 -3.26 -5.26
C SER A 144 5.45 -3.00 -3.96
N ARG A 145 4.67 -2.86 -2.89
CA ARG A 145 5.12 -2.76 -1.49
C ARG A 145 4.21 -3.60 -0.62
N GLN A 146 4.74 -4.14 0.45
CA GLN A 146 3.97 -4.93 1.40
C GLN A 146 4.45 -4.70 2.84
N SER A 147 3.57 -4.96 3.80
CA SER A 147 3.93 -5.03 5.21
C SER A 147 4.84 -6.23 5.48
N TYR A 148 5.61 -6.17 6.56
CA TYR A 148 6.46 -7.29 6.99
C TYR A 148 5.69 -8.60 7.18
N LEU A 149 4.46 -8.55 7.71
CA LEU A 149 3.62 -9.73 7.96
C LEU A 149 2.89 -10.26 6.70
N TRP A 150 3.25 -9.76 5.51
CA TRP A 150 2.65 -10.20 4.26
C TRP A 150 3.50 -11.32 3.65
N ASP A 151 3.06 -12.55 3.88
CA ASP A 151 3.55 -13.79 3.26
C ASP A 151 2.44 -14.45 2.41
#